data_AF-A0A842WV13-F1
#
_entry.id   AF-A0A842WV13-F1
#
_cell.length_a   1.000
_cell.length_b   1.000
_cell.length_c   1.000
_cell.angle_alpha   90.00
_cell.angle_beta   90.00
_cell.angle_gamma   90.00
#
_symmetry.space_group_name_H-M   'P 1'
#
loop_
_entity.id
_entity.type
_entity.pdbx_description
1 polymer ?
#
loop_
_entity_poly.entity_id
_entity_poly.type
_entity_poly.pdbx_seq_one_letter_code
_entity_poly.pdbx_strand_id
1 'polypeptide(L)'
;MVSTKVKFIAITIDELVLVPIVIAIVYFFIPELLVPLSILLIVGAAIFVVIKYYLVYPSLEESSYYLYDLDGAIGKVTQTVTAQSGKVKVGQEIWDARCDEGQISIGTEVRITARESMRVKVVPRDEYS
;
A
#
# COMPACT_ATOMS: atom_id res chain seq x y z
N MET A 1 -16.03 -2.05 5.45
CA MET A 1 -14.75 -2.39 4.79
C MET A 1 -15.03 -3.48 3.77
N VAL A 2 -14.78 -3.24 2.48
CA VAL A 2 -15.03 -4.25 1.43
C VAL A 2 -13.89 -5.27 1.46
N SER A 3 -14.21 -6.57 1.44
CA SER A 3 -13.22 -7.65 1.47
C SER A 3 -12.26 -7.56 0.28
N THR A 4 -10.99 -7.88 0.49
CA THR A 4 -9.96 -7.95 -0.57
C THR A 4 -10.36 -8.83 -1.74
N LYS A 5 -11.04 -9.95 -1.45
CA LYS A 5 -11.59 -10.84 -2.49
C LYS A 5 -12.61 -10.12 -3.37
N VAL A 6 -13.48 -9.30 -2.77
CA VAL A 6 -14.48 -8.51 -3.50
C VAL A 6 -13.82 -7.41 -4.33
N LYS A 7 -12.78 -6.74 -3.79
CA LYS A 7 -11.98 -5.77 -4.55
C LYS A 7 -11.32 -6.42 -5.77
N PHE A 8 -10.72 -7.59 -5.58
CA PHE A 8 -10.08 -8.33 -6.66
C PHE A 8 -11.08 -8.74 -7.75
N ILE A 9 -12.24 -9.26 -7.36
CA ILE A 9 -13.32 -9.59 -8.31
C ILE A 9 -13.77 -8.33 -9.07
N ALA A 10 -13.96 -7.21 -8.37
CA ALA A 10 -14.42 -5.96 -8.99
C ALA A 10 -13.45 -5.40 -10.04
N ILE A 11 -12.13 -5.55 -9.86
CA ILE A 11 -11.12 -5.09 -10.83
C ILE A 11 -10.80 -6.11 -11.94
N THR A 12 -11.42 -7.30 -11.90
CA THR A 12 -11.19 -8.38 -12.86
C THR A 12 -12.45 -8.74 -13.65
N ILE A 13 -13.59 -8.13 -13.29
CA ILE A 13 -14.90 -8.47 -13.85
C ILE A 13 -15.00 -8.08 -15.32
N ASP A 14 -14.37 -6.98 -15.71
CA ASP A 14 -14.34 -6.49 -17.08
C ASP A 14 -13.63 -7.47 -18.01
N GLU A 15 -12.51 -8.09 -17.60
CA GLU A 15 -11.85 -9.09 -18.43
C GLU A 15 -12.66 -10.38 -18.56
N LEU A 16 -13.37 -10.80 -17.50
CA LEU A 16 -14.25 -11.98 -17.57
C LEU A 16 -15.47 -11.74 -18.45
N VAL A 17 -15.99 -10.51 -18.49
CA VAL A 17 -17.12 -10.12 -19.33
C VAL A 17 -16.69 -9.91 -20.79
N LEU A 18 -15.46 -9.45 -21.02
CA LEU A 18 -14.96 -9.22 -22.38
C LEU A 18 -14.87 -10.50 -23.21
N VAL A 19 -14.44 -11.62 -22.60
CA VAL A 19 -14.29 -12.91 -23.29
C VAL A 19 -15.60 -13.39 -23.96
N PRO A 20 -16.73 -13.54 -23.26
CA PRO A 20 -17.98 -13.97 -23.90
C PRO A 20 -18.51 -12.95 -24.90
N ILE A 21 -18.25 -11.65 -24.72
CA ILE A 21 -18.60 -10.62 -25.72
C ILE A 21 -17.84 -10.85 -27.02
N VAL A 22 -16.53 -11.07 -26.95
CA VAL A 22 -15.71 -11.33 -28.14
C VAL A 22 -16.11 -12.65 -28.80
N ILE A 23 -16.39 -13.70 -28.03
CA ILE A 23 -16.89 -14.98 -28.55
C ILE A 23 -18.23 -14.78 -29.27
N ALA A 24 -19.15 -14.00 -28.70
CA ALA A 24 -20.44 -13.70 -29.33
C ALA A 24 -20.27 -12.94 -30.65
N ILE A 25 -19.38 -11.93 -30.69
CA ILE A 25 -19.06 -11.21 -31.93
C ILE A 25 -18.53 -12.19 -32.98
N VAL A 26 -17.57 -13.03 -32.61
CA VAL A 26 -16.95 -13.98 -33.55
C VAL A 26 -17.96 -15.00 -34.06
N TYR A 27 -18.88 -15.45 -33.22
CA TYR A 27 -19.98 -16.32 -33.62
C TYR A 27 -20.84 -15.73 -34.74
N PHE A 28 -21.17 -14.43 -34.67
CA PHE A 28 -22.02 -13.79 -35.68
C PHE A 28 -21.29 -13.38 -36.96
N PHE A 29 -20.01 -13.00 -36.87
CA PHE A 29 -19.29 -12.40 -37.99
C PHE A 29 -18.31 -13.36 -38.68
N ILE A 30 -17.67 -14.27 -37.94
CA ILE A 30 -16.61 -15.17 -38.45
C ILE A 30 -16.67 -16.54 -37.74
N PRO A 31 -17.74 -17.32 -37.94
CA PRO A 31 -17.96 -18.56 -37.20
C PRO A 31 -16.89 -19.63 -37.44
N GLU A 32 -16.16 -19.56 -38.56
CA GLU A 32 -15.06 -20.47 -38.89
C GLU A 32 -13.91 -20.37 -37.87
N LEU A 33 -13.74 -19.20 -37.23
CA LEU A 33 -12.72 -18.96 -36.23
C LEU A 33 -13.21 -19.17 -34.79
N LEU A 34 -14.49 -19.49 -34.60
CA LEU A 34 -15.10 -19.59 -33.27
C LEU A 34 -14.32 -20.52 -32.34
N VAL A 35 -14.08 -21.76 -32.78
CA VAL A 35 -13.43 -22.79 -31.96
C VAL A 35 -11.99 -22.42 -31.61
N PRO A 36 -11.08 -22.15 -32.57
CA PRO A 36 -9.70 -21.84 -32.23
C PRO A 36 -9.57 -20.56 -31.41
N LEU A 37 -10.38 -19.53 -31.69
CA LEU A 37 -10.33 -18.27 -30.96
C LEU A 37 -10.91 -18.41 -29.55
N SER A 38 -11.99 -19.18 -29.36
CA SER A 38 -12.56 -19.42 -28.03
C SER A 38 -11.56 -20.11 -27.12
N ILE A 39 -10.84 -21.12 -27.62
CA ILE A 39 -9.79 -21.80 -26.86
C ILE A 39 -8.70 -20.80 -26.48
N LEU A 40 -8.21 -20.01 -27.44
CA LEU A 40 -7.18 -19.00 -27.19
C LEU A 40 -7.61 -17.98 -26.14
N LEU A 41 -8.83 -17.46 -26.23
CA LEU A 41 -9.36 -16.46 -25.30
C LEU A 41 -9.58 -17.03 -23.89
N ILE A 42 -10.12 -18.24 -23.77
CA ILE A 42 -10.35 -18.87 -22.47
C ILE A 42 -9.02 -19.15 -21.77
N VAL A 43 -8.06 -19.77 -22.49
CA VAL A 43 -6.73 -20.08 -21.93
C VAL A 43 -5.98 -18.79 -21.60
N GLY A 44 -6.01 -17.80 -22.49
CA GLY A 44 -5.39 -16.49 -22.28
C GLY A 44 -5.96 -15.75 -21.08
N ALA A 45 -7.30 -15.72 -20.94
CA ALA A 45 -7.96 -15.10 -19.80
C ALA A 45 -7.62 -15.81 -18.49
N ALA A 46 -7.59 -17.14 -18.47
CA ALA A 46 -7.18 -17.91 -17.29
C ALA A 46 -5.75 -17.56 -16.85
N ILE A 47 -4.79 -17.55 -17.79
CA ILE A 47 -3.40 -17.17 -17.52
C ILE A 47 -3.33 -15.72 -17.01
N PHE A 48 -4.04 -14.80 -17.65
CA PHE A 48 -4.07 -13.39 -17.27
C PHE A 48 -4.61 -13.19 -15.85
N VAL A 49 -5.70 -13.87 -15.48
CA VAL A 49 -6.25 -13.84 -14.12
C VAL A 49 -5.26 -14.40 -13.11
N VAL A 50 -4.56 -15.49 -13.43
CA VAL A 50 -3.52 -16.06 -12.55
C VAL A 50 -2.38 -15.06 -12.35
N ILE A 51 -1.88 -14.42 -13.41
CA ILE A 51 -0.84 -13.40 -13.31
C ILE A 51 -1.32 -12.22 -12.45
N LYS A 52 -2.53 -11.70 -12.69
CA LYS A 52 -3.13 -10.64 -11.87
C LYS A 52 -3.26 -11.07 -10.42
N TYR A 53 -3.63 -12.32 -10.15
CA TYR A 53 -3.72 -12.82 -8.80
C TYR A 53 -2.35 -12.75 -8.11
N TYR A 54 -1.28 -13.22 -8.74
CA TYR A 54 0.05 -13.17 -8.12
C TYR A 54 0.62 -11.74 -7.98
N LEU A 55 0.34 -10.85 -8.92
CA LEU A 55 0.93 -9.50 -8.94
C LEU A 55 0.08 -8.44 -8.21
N VAL A 56 -1.23 -8.51 -8.34
CA VAL A 56 -2.15 -7.45 -7.88
C VAL A 56 -2.82 -7.83 -6.57
N TYR A 57 -3.18 -9.10 -6.34
CA TYR A 57 -3.86 -9.50 -5.11
C TYR A 57 -3.11 -9.11 -3.82
N PRO A 58 -1.77 -9.27 -3.71
CA PRO A 58 -1.02 -8.82 -2.54
C PRO A 58 -1.17 -7.31 -2.26
N SER A 59 -1.19 -6.50 -3.32
CA SER A 59 -1.38 -5.04 -3.19
C SER A 59 -2.78 -4.64 -2.71
N LEU A 60 -3.77 -5.53 -2.86
CA LEU A 60 -5.14 -5.30 -2.39
C LEU A 60 -5.35 -5.75 -0.94
N GLU A 61 -4.48 -6.64 -0.42
CA GLU A 61 -4.46 -7.03 0.99
C GLU A 61 -3.95 -5.89 1.88
N GLU A 62 -3.12 -5.00 1.35
CA GLU A 62 -2.59 -3.84 2.05
C GLU A 62 -3.63 -2.72 2.19
N SER A 63 -4.58 -2.90 3.11
CA SER A 63 -5.38 -1.79 3.64
C SER A 63 -4.87 -1.22 4.97
N SER A 64 -3.67 -1.59 5.46
CA SER A 64 -3.13 -0.96 6.69
C SER A 64 -1.64 -1.16 7.00
N TYR A 65 -0.89 -2.05 6.34
CA TYR A 65 0.23 -2.69 7.06
C TYR A 65 1.66 -2.20 6.81
N TYR A 66 1.95 -1.32 5.83
CA TYR A 66 3.37 -1.05 5.53
C TYR A 66 3.74 0.39 5.20
N LEU A 67 2.83 1.37 5.30
CA LEU A 67 3.29 2.71 4.90
C LEU A 67 4.19 3.39 5.94
N TYR A 68 4.00 3.27 7.26
CA TYR A 68 4.91 3.90 8.25
C TYR A 68 4.65 3.38 9.67
N ASP A 69 5.03 2.14 9.97
CA ASP A 69 5.19 1.73 11.36
C ASP A 69 6.53 2.29 11.85
N LEU A 70 6.48 3.59 12.19
CA LEU A 70 7.64 4.33 12.69
C LEU A 70 7.89 4.02 14.17
N ASP A 71 7.03 3.23 14.82
CA ASP A 71 7.19 2.88 16.23
C ASP A 71 8.51 2.13 16.46
N GLY A 72 9.28 2.58 17.44
CA GLY A 72 10.62 2.10 17.74
C GLY A 72 11.72 2.60 16.79
N ALA A 73 11.40 3.31 15.71
CA ALA A 73 12.42 3.85 14.82
C ALA A 73 13.23 4.97 15.49
N ILE A 74 14.52 5.01 15.17
CA ILE A 74 15.46 6.00 15.69
C ILE A 74 15.59 7.14 14.68
N GLY A 75 15.42 8.37 15.16
CA GLY A 75 15.60 9.58 14.40
C GLY A 75 16.54 10.56 15.08
N LYS A 76 16.85 11.65 14.38
CA LYS A 76 17.65 12.76 14.89
C LYS A 76 16.86 14.06 14.79
N VAL A 77 16.82 14.84 15.87
CA VAL A 77 16.12 16.12 15.88
C VAL A 77 16.80 17.10 14.92
N THR A 78 16.02 17.66 13.98
CA THR A 78 16.48 18.70 13.05
C THR A 78 15.93 20.08 13.40
N GLN A 79 14.82 20.14 14.12
CA GLN A 79 14.24 21.35 14.71
C GLN A 79 13.74 21.01 16.12
N THR A 80 14.09 21.84 17.11
CA THR A 80 13.74 21.63 18.53
C THR A 80 12.30 21.16 18.67
N VAL A 81 12.13 20.02 19.34
CA VAL A 81 10.83 19.38 19.53
C VAL A 81 10.23 19.86 20.85
N THR A 82 8.96 20.23 20.81
CA THR A 82 8.14 20.67 21.95
C THR A 82 6.81 19.91 21.90
N ALA A 83 5.91 20.17 22.85
CA ALA A 83 4.55 19.64 22.83
C ALA A 83 3.73 20.02 21.57
N GLN A 84 4.06 21.14 20.93
CA GLN A 84 3.24 21.71 19.85
C GLN A 84 3.87 21.55 18.46
N SER A 85 5.20 21.54 18.38
CA SER A 85 5.94 21.53 17.11
C SER A 85 7.36 21.02 17.28
N GLY A 86 7.92 20.54 16.18
CA GLY A 86 9.29 20.06 16.08
C GLY A 86 9.47 19.29 14.78
N LYS A 87 10.72 18.97 14.44
CA LYS A 87 11.03 18.11 13.29
C LYS A 87 12.13 17.13 13.63
N VAL A 88 11.96 15.91 13.17
CA VAL A 88 12.93 14.82 13.30
C VAL A 88 13.22 14.22 11.94
N LYS A 89 14.47 13.83 11.72
CA LYS A 89 14.87 13.07 10.54
C LYS A 89 14.92 11.59 10.88
N VAL A 90 14.20 10.77 10.11
CA VAL A 90 14.14 9.32 10.27
C VAL A 90 14.52 8.71 8.93
N GLY A 91 15.64 7.98 8.88
CA GLY A 91 16.23 7.57 7.62
C GLY A 91 16.55 8.77 6.71
N GLN A 92 15.83 8.90 5.60
CA GLN A 92 15.98 10.01 4.64
C GLN A 92 14.85 11.06 4.71
N GLU A 93 13.83 10.83 5.52
CA GLU A 93 12.63 11.69 5.57
C GLU A 93 12.63 12.61 6.78
N ILE A 94 11.98 13.77 6.65
CA ILE A 94 11.76 14.72 7.74
C ILE A 94 10.30 14.65 8.15
N TRP A 95 10.06 14.37 9.43
CA TRP A 95 8.75 14.21 10.03
C TRP A 95 8.46 15.33 11.01
N ASP A 96 7.21 15.79 11.04
CA ASP A 96 6.75 16.65 12.14
C ASP A 96 6.72 15.83 13.43
N ALA A 97 7.25 16.41 14.50
CA ALA A 97 7.40 15.72 15.78
C ALA A 97 6.84 16.53 16.94
N ARG A 98 6.44 15.82 17.99
CA ARG A 98 6.19 16.40 19.32
C ARG A 98 6.74 15.51 20.43
N CYS A 99 7.00 16.10 21.58
CA CYS A 99 7.30 15.40 22.83
C CYS A 99 6.29 15.85 23.89
N ASP A 100 5.85 14.94 24.74
CA ASP A 100 4.86 15.28 25.77
C ASP A 100 5.52 16.00 26.96
N GLU A 101 6.82 15.76 27.15
CA GLU A 101 7.59 16.30 28.26
C GLU A 101 8.74 17.19 27.74
N GLY A 102 8.85 18.37 28.33
CA GLY A 102 9.97 19.29 28.11
C GLY A 102 10.16 19.73 26.66
N GLN A 103 11.43 19.88 26.28
CA GLN A 103 11.86 20.21 24.92
C GLN A 103 13.08 19.36 24.58
N ILE A 104 13.13 18.87 23.34
CA ILE A 104 14.26 18.08 22.83
C ILE A 104 15.05 18.93 21.84
N SER A 105 16.31 19.21 22.18
CA SER A 105 17.20 20.07 21.40
C SER A 105 17.59 19.46 20.05
N ILE A 106 17.97 20.33 19.12
CA ILE A 106 18.50 19.94 17.81
C ILE A 106 19.74 19.07 17.98
N GLY A 107 19.82 17.99 17.18
CA GLY A 107 20.94 17.06 17.18
C GLY A 107 20.79 15.88 18.13
N THR A 108 19.82 15.89 19.04
CA THR A 108 19.53 14.77 19.94
C THR A 108 18.96 13.57 19.16
N GLU A 109 19.40 12.36 19.52
CA GLU A 109 18.79 11.12 19.03
C GLU A 109 17.51 10.81 19.80
N VAL A 110 16.47 10.46 19.06
CA VAL A 110 15.14 10.20 19.62
C VAL A 110 14.57 8.90 19.09
N ARG A 111 13.72 8.26 19.89
CA ARG A 111 12.92 7.11 19.49
C ARG A 111 11.48 7.56 19.28
N ILE A 112 10.87 7.10 18.20
CA ILE A 112 9.44 7.30 17.96
C ILE A 112 8.66 6.28 18.79
N THR A 113 7.68 6.76 19.55
CA THR A 113 6.86 5.93 20.44
C THR A 113 5.43 5.79 19.97
N ALA A 114 4.98 6.69 19.10
CA ALA A 114 3.67 6.64 18.48
C ALA A 114 3.64 7.53 17.25
N ARG A 115 2.71 7.23 16.34
CA ARG A 115 2.34 8.12 15.24
C ARG A 115 0.90 8.61 15.45
N GLU A 116 0.72 9.91 15.38
CA GLU A 116 -0.58 10.56 15.43
C GLU A 116 -0.82 11.32 14.11
N SER A 117 -1.57 10.70 13.20
CA SER A 117 -1.83 11.22 11.85
C SER A 117 -0.54 11.49 11.04
N MET A 118 -0.16 12.75 10.85
CA MET A 118 1.05 13.16 10.09
C MET A 118 2.19 13.63 11.01
N ARG A 119 2.07 13.38 12.32
CA ARG A 119 3.04 13.79 13.33
C ARG A 119 3.48 12.58 14.16
N VAL A 120 4.75 12.54 14.54
CA VAL A 120 5.30 11.49 15.40
C VAL A 120 5.50 11.99 16.82
N LYS A 121 5.23 11.12 17.79
CA LYS A 121 5.57 11.34 19.19
C LYS A 121 6.95 10.73 19.45
N VAL A 122 7.83 11.49 20.08
CA VAL A 122 9.22 11.10 20.28
C VAL A 122 9.67 11.29 21.73
N VAL A 123 10.61 10.46 22.16
CA VAL A 123 11.30 10.55 23.46
C VAL A 123 12.82 10.49 23.24
N PRO A 124 13.64 11.11 24.10
CA PRO A 124 15.09 10.97 24.07
C PRO A 124 15.50 9.49 24.15
N ARG A 125 16.49 9.09 23.36
CA ARG A 125 16.96 7.69 23.36
C ARG A 125 17.52 7.26 24.72
N ASP A 126 18.11 8.19 25.46
CA ASP A 126 18.86 7.91 26.69
C ASP A 126 17.96 7.64 27.92
N GLU A 127 16.65 7.85 27.82
CA GLU A 127 15.70 7.62 28.93
C GLU A 127 15.31 6.13 29.12
N TYR A 128 15.80 5.22 28.27
CA TYR A 128 15.49 3.78 28.30
C TYR A 128 16.73 2.87 28.36
N SER A 129 17.87 3.38 28.81
CA SER A 129 19.10 2.59 29.02
C SER A 129 19.20 1.99 30.41
#